data_AF-A0ABD7PEK8-F1
#
_entry.id   AF-A0ABD7PEK8-F1
#
_cell.length_a   1.000
_cell.length_b   1.000
_cell.length_c   1.000
_cell.angle_alpha   90.00
_cell.angle_beta   90.00
_cell.angle_gamma   90.00
#
_symmetry.space_group_name_H-M   'P 1'
#
loop_
_entity.id
_entity.type
_entity.pdbx_description
1 polymer ?
#
loop_
_entity_poly.entity_id
_entity_poly.type
_entity_poly.pdbx_seq_one_letter_code
_entity_poly.pdbx_strand_id
1 'polypeptide(L)'
;MLTVALFPQPGLKFLENRHNPAAFEPVPQAEAAQPLAKAEKPAASGIYTVEVEGKAFVVKVSDGGDVSQLSAAPVAAAPAAAPAPAGAGTPVTAPLAGTIWKVLAAEGQTVSEGEVLLILEAMKMETEIRAAQAGTVRGIAVKAGDAVAVGDTLLQLA
;
A
#
# COMPACT_ATOMS: atom_id res chain seq x y z
N MET A 1 -17.53 30.17 -31.57
CA MET A 1 -17.24 30.92 -30.33
C MET A 1 -17.91 30.21 -29.15
N LEU A 2 -17.43 29.02 -28.78
CA LEU A 2 -18.02 28.23 -27.67
C LEU A 2 -17.14 28.29 -26.39
N THR A 3 -15.84 28.58 -26.55
CA THR A 3 -14.85 28.60 -25.47
C THR A 3 -15.01 29.76 -24.48
N VAL A 4 -15.55 30.89 -24.92
CA VAL A 4 -15.72 32.10 -24.08
C VAL A 4 -16.87 31.94 -23.08
N ALA A 5 -17.89 31.15 -23.41
CA ALA A 5 -19.08 31.00 -22.58
C ALA A 5 -18.87 30.09 -21.36
N LEU A 6 -17.97 29.09 -21.44
CA LEU A 6 -17.71 28.15 -20.34
C LEU A 6 -16.65 28.65 -19.36
N PHE A 7 -15.68 29.48 -19.80
CA PHE A 7 -14.54 29.92 -18.99
C PHE A 7 -14.13 31.35 -19.36
N PRO A 8 -14.86 32.38 -18.90
CA PRO A 8 -14.67 33.76 -19.36
C PRO A 8 -13.28 34.34 -19.04
N GLN A 9 -12.62 33.89 -17.97
CA GLN A 9 -11.29 34.37 -17.55
C GLN A 9 -10.13 33.71 -18.33
N PRO A 10 -10.06 32.37 -18.50
CA PRO A 10 -9.05 31.74 -19.36
C PRO A 10 -9.23 32.03 -20.86
N GLY A 11 -10.48 32.15 -21.33
CA GLY A 11 -10.79 32.32 -22.75
C GLY A 11 -10.30 33.66 -23.34
N LEU A 12 -10.41 34.76 -22.58
CA LEU A 12 -9.86 36.06 -22.96
C LEU A 12 -8.33 36.03 -23.00
N LYS A 13 -7.71 35.47 -21.96
CA LYS A 13 -6.25 35.36 -21.84
C LYS A 13 -5.62 34.51 -22.96
N PHE A 14 -6.34 33.49 -23.44
CA PHE A 14 -5.96 32.69 -24.61
C PHE A 14 -6.09 33.47 -25.93
N LEU A 15 -7.16 34.24 -26.12
CA LEU A 15 -7.37 35.05 -27.32
C LEU A 15 -6.36 36.19 -27.44
N GLU A 16 -6.04 36.87 -26.33
CA GLU A 16 -5.07 37.97 -26.28
C GLU A 16 -3.64 37.50 -26.54
N ASN A 17 -3.28 36.31 -26.05
CA ASN A 17 -1.93 35.77 -26.19
C ASN A 17 -1.77 34.78 -27.35
N ARG A 18 -2.77 34.63 -28.25
CA ARG A 18 -2.77 33.60 -29.31
C ARG A 18 -1.56 33.60 -30.23
N HIS A 19 -0.91 34.75 -30.37
CA HIS A 19 0.29 34.96 -31.19
C HIS A 19 1.56 35.14 -30.36
N ASN A 20 1.44 35.00 -29.04
CA ASN A 20 2.54 35.08 -28.09
C ASN A 20 2.79 33.69 -27.47
N PRO A 21 3.60 32.84 -28.11
CA PRO A 21 3.88 31.49 -27.64
C PRO A 21 4.59 31.45 -26.27
N ALA A 22 5.15 32.57 -25.79
CA ALA A 22 5.80 32.66 -24.47
C ALA A 22 4.82 32.92 -23.31
N ALA A 23 3.57 33.31 -23.59
CA ALA A 23 2.54 33.50 -22.58
C ALA A 23 1.73 32.23 -22.26
N PHE A 24 2.00 31.15 -23.00
CA PHE A 24 1.52 29.81 -22.69
C PHE A 24 2.63 29.01 -22.03
N GLU A 25 2.23 28.04 -21.21
CA GLU A 25 3.19 27.07 -20.71
C GLU A 25 3.89 26.39 -21.89
N PRO A 26 5.22 26.27 -21.85
CA PRO A 26 5.95 25.60 -22.91
C PRO A 26 5.37 24.19 -23.09
N VAL A 27 5.11 23.81 -24.34
CA VAL A 27 4.80 22.41 -24.65
C VAL A 27 5.87 21.54 -24.00
N PRO A 28 5.51 20.41 -23.35
CA PRO A 28 6.49 19.50 -22.78
C PRO A 28 7.45 19.05 -23.88
N GLN A 29 8.55 19.78 -24.04
CA GLN A 29 9.69 19.32 -24.78
C GLN A 29 10.30 18.25 -23.90
N ALA A 30 10.43 17.04 -24.43
CA ALA A 30 11.32 16.06 -23.86
C ALA A 30 12.69 16.74 -23.76
N GLU A 31 12.99 17.27 -22.58
CA GLU A 31 14.19 17.99 -22.28
C GLU A 31 15.36 17.07 -22.63
N ALA A 32 16.14 17.45 -23.63
CA ALA A 32 17.42 16.84 -23.87
C ALA A 32 18.24 17.09 -22.60
N ALA A 33 18.36 16.05 -21.77
CA ALA A 33 19.10 16.05 -20.53
C ALA A 33 20.52 16.58 -20.79
N GLN A 34 20.83 17.77 -20.27
CA GLN A 34 22.20 18.23 -20.18
C GLN A 34 22.94 17.27 -19.24
N PRO A 35 24.12 16.75 -19.62
CA PRO A 35 24.84 15.76 -18.84
C PRO A 35 25.38 16.42 -17.56
N LEU A 36 24.62 16.29 -16.48
CA LEU A 36 25.14 16.47 -15.13
C LEU A 36 26.19 15.39 -14.89
N ALA A 37 27.30 15.82 -14.28
CA ALA A 37 28.49 15.04 -13.97
C ALA A 37 28.16 13.59 -13.62
N LYS A 38 28.85 12.67 -14.29
CA LYS A 38 28.93 11.21 -14.10
C LYS A 38 28.46 10.77 -12.70
N ALA A 39 27.16 10.69 -12.51
CA ALA A 39 26.55 9.95 -11.43
C ALA A 39 26.60 8.51 -11.90
N GLU A 40 27.39 7.71 -11.18
CA GLU A 40 27.39 6.27 -11.33
C GLU A 40 25.93 5.81 -11.27
N LYS A 41 25.42 5.36 -12.43
CA LYS A 41 24.11 4.74 -12.56
C LYS A 41 24.05 3.69 -11.44
N PRO A 42 23.11 3.73 -10.48
CA PRO A 42 22.87 2.53 -9.71
C PRO A 42 22.39 1.55 -10.77
N ALA A 43 23.24 0.59 -11.12
CA ALA A 43 22.89 -0.49 -12.01
C ALA A 43 21.65 -1.13 -11.39
N ALA A 44 20.47 -0.81 -11.91
CA ALA A 44 19.19 -1.30 -11.40
C ALA A 44 18.96 -2.74 -11.88
N SER A 45 20.04 -3.51 -11.98
CA SER A 45 19.99 -4.95 -12.06
C SER A 45 19.85 -5.47 -10.64
N GLY A 46 18.63 -5.80 -10.26
CA GLY A 46 18.30 -6.31 -8.93
C GLY A 46 17.59 -7.65 -9.05
N ILE A 47 17.73 -8.46 -8.00
CA ILE A 47 16.87 -9.62 -7.79
C ILE A 47 15.69 -9.13 -6.95
N TYR A 48 14.48 -9.25 -7.48
CA TYR A 48 13.25 -8.79 -6.87
C TYR A 48 12.31 -9.97 -6.60
N THR A 49 11.72 -10.02 -5.42
CA THR A 49 10.65 -10.97 -5.12
C THR A 49 9.32 -10.32 -5.49
N VAL A 50 8.60 -10.92 -6.44
CA VAL A 50 7.32 -10.44 -6.97
C VAL A 50 6.24 -11.47 -6.64
N GLU A 51 5.16 -11.04 -6.01
CA GLU A 51 4.00 -11.90 -5.76
C GLU A 51 2.98 -11.81 -6.90
N VAL A 52 2.66 -12.96 -7.49
CA VAL A 52 1.63 -13.08 -8.53
C VAL A 52 0.70 -14.23 -8.12
N GLU A 53 -0.60 -13.96 -8.02
CA GLU A 53 -1.62 -14.94 -7.64
C GLU A 53 -1.31 -15.69 -6.32
N GLY A 54 -0.72 -14.99 -5.35
CA GLY A 54 -0.38 -15.55 -4.03
C GLY A 54 0.88 -16.44 -4.02
N LYS A 55 1.68 -16.42 -5.10
CA LYS A 55 2.97 -17.13 -5.19
C LYS A 55 4.10 -16.12 -5.41
N ALA A 56 5.13 -16.22 -4.59
CA ALA A 56 6.32 -15.38 -4.68
C ALA A 56 7.31 -15.94 -5.72
N PHE A 57 7.73 -15.09 -6.65
CA PHE A 57 8.71 -15.39 -7.69
C PHE A 57 9.92 -14.48 -7.59
N VAL A 58 11.11 -15.06 -7.71
CA VAL A 58 12.37 -14.32 -7.67
C VAL A 58 12.76 -13.97 -9.09
N VAL A 59 12.65 -12.69 -9.44
CA VAL A 59 12.88 -12.15 -10.78
C VAL A 59 14.20 -11.40 -10.80
N LYS A 60 15.12 -11.82 -11.66
CA LYS A 60 16.34 -11.06 -11.92
C LYS A 60 16.11 -10.16 -13.13
N VAL A 61 16.14 -8.85 -12.90
CA VAL A 61 16.01 -7.83 -13.96
C VAL A 61 17.42 -7.36 -14.33
N SER A 62 17.72 -7.26 -15.61
CA SER A 62 18.99 -6.75 -16.13
C SER A 62 18.87 -5.30 -16.63
N ASP A 63 19.99 -4.60 -16.74
CA ASP A 63 20.05 -3.19 -17.18
C ASP A 63 19.60 -3.09 -18.66
N GLY A 64 18.31 -2.82 -18.85
CA GLY A 64 17.61 -2.88 -20.13
C GLY A 64 16.13 -3.24 -20.02
N GLY A 65 15.67 -3.73 -18.86
CA GLY A 65 14.27 -4.12 -18.63
C GLY A 65 13.93 -5.53 -19.15
N ASP A 66 14.92 -6.22 -19.73
CA ASP A 66 14.79 -7.60 -20.19
C ASP A 66 14.83 -8.57 -18.99
N VAL A 67 13.82 -9.43 -18.89
CA VAL A 67 13.69 -10.44 -17.84
C VAL A 67 14.33 -11.74 -18.33
N SER A 68 15.57 -11.99 -17.95
CA SER A 68 16.33 -13.12 -18.49
C SER A 68 16.06 -14.45 -17.77
N GLN A 69 15.64 -14.43 -16.50
CA GLN A 69 15.47 -15.65 -15.71
C GLN A 69 14.29 -15.53 -14.74
N LEU A 70 13.24 -16.28 -15.02
CA LEU A 70 12.13 -16.56 -14.12
C LEU A 70 12.37 -17.94 -13.51
N SER A 71 12.73 -17.98 -12.24
CA SER A 71 12.89 -19.24 -11.51
C SER A 71 11.94 -19.24 -10.33
N ALA A 72 11.14 -20.31 -10.21
CA ALA A 72 10.46 -20.59 -8.96
C ALA A 72 11.54 -20.92 -7.94
N ALA A 73 11.89 -19.95 -7.10
CA ALA A 73 12.77 -20.22 -5.98
C ALA A 73 12.10 -21.32 -5.15
N PRO A 74 12.83 -22.38 -4.72
CA PRO A 74 12.35 -23.14 -3.59
C PRO A 74 12.22 -22.10 -2.48
N VAL A 75 11.02 -22.00 -1.91
CA VAL A 75 10.78 -21.20 -0.71
C VAL A 75 11.73 -21.73 0.35
N ALA A 76 12.93 -21.16 0.41
CA ALA A 76 13.70 -21.11 1.62
C ALA A 76 12.79 -20.33 2.55
N ALA A 77 12.11 -21.08 3.42
CA ALA A 77 11.31 -20.53 4.47
C ALA A 77 12.14 -19.39 5.07
N ALA A 78 11.62 -18.16 4.96
CA ALA A 78 12.00 -17.09 5.89
C ALA A 78 12.09 -17.74 7.27
N PRO A 79 13.02 -17.32 8.16
CA PRO A 79 13.01 -17.80 9.52
C PRO A 79 11.56 -17.68 9.96
N ALA A 80 10.91 -18.83 10.14
CA ALA A 80 9.55 -18.85 10.58
C ALA A 80 9.64 -18.03 11.85
N ALA A 81 8.97 -16.88 11.88
CA ALA A 81 8.68 -16.21 13.13
C ALA A 81 8.24 -17.36 14.03
N ALA A 82 9.05 -17.62 15.07
CA ALA A 82 9.00 -18.85 15.83
C ALA A 82 7.53 -19.21 16.01
N PRO A 83 7.07 -20.44 15.68
CA PRO A 83 5.67 -20.77 15.80
C PRO A 83 5.24 -20.33 17.17
N ALA A 84 4.47 -19.23 17.24
CA ALA A 84 3.89 -18.80 18.48
C ALA A 84 3.13 -20.04 18.94
N PRO A 85 3.35 -20.48 20.19
CA PRO A 85 2.92 -21.80 20.63
C PRO A 85 1.49 -21.99 20.18
N ALA A 86 1.22 -23.13 19.53
CA ALA A 86 -0.08 -23.53 19.05
C ALA A 86 -1.08 -23.52 20.22
N GLY A 87 -1.59 -22.33 20.50
CA GLY A 87 -2.68 -22.02 21.40
C GLY A 87 -3.83 -21.62 20.51
N ALA A 88 -4.34 -22.61 19.76
CA ALA A 88 -5.58 -22.63 18.98
C ALA A 88 -6.40 -21.32 19.01
N GLY A 89 -6.15 -20.43 18.06
CA GLY A 89 -6.98 -19.27 17.80
C GLY A 89 -6.76 -18.78 16.38
N THR A 90 -7.85 -18.52 15.66
CA THR A 90 -7.85 -17.88 14.34
C THR A 90 -7.34 -16.45 14.47
N PRO A 91 -6.21 -16.09 13.85
CA PRO A 91 -5.68 -14.73 13.92
C PRO A 91 -6.57 -13.77 13.13
N VAL A 92 -6.91 -12.63 13.74
CA VAL A 92 -7.56 -11.51 13.05
C VAL A 92 -6.46 -10.52 12.67
N THR A 93 -6.24 -10.34 11.37
CA THR A 93 -5.18 -9.49 10.82
C THR A 93 -5.71 -8.15 10.32
N ALA A 94 -4.82 -7.17 10.19
CA ALA A 94 -5.12 -5.85 9.64
C ALA A 94 -5.34 -5.92 8.12
N PRO A 95 -6.52 -5.52 7.61
CA PRO A 95 -6.79 -5.48 6.17
C PRO A 95 -6.13 -4.29 5.46
N LEU A 96 -5.80 -3.24 6.22
CA LEU A 96 -5.20 -2.00 5.73
C LEU A 96 -4.17 -1.50 6.73
N ALA A 97 -3.11 -0.84 6.24
CA ALA A 97 -2.15 -0.16 7.10
C ALA A 97 -2.75 1.12 7.68
N GLY A 98 -2.55 1.36 8.97
CA GLY A 98 -3.14 2.50 9.67
C GLY A 98 -2.74 2.55 11.14
N THR A 99 -3.52 3.27 11.94
CA THR A 99 -3.33 3.38 13.38
C THR A 99 -4.57 2.87 14.11
N ILE A 100 -4.39 2.14 15.21
CA ILE A 100 -5.52 1.68 16.02
C ILE A 100 -6.15 2.87 16.73
N TRP A 101 -7.38 3.23 16.36
CA TRP A 101 -8.11 4.32 16.98
C TRP A 101 -8.66 3.92 18.34
N LYS A 102 -9.31 2.75 18.40
CA LYS A 102 -9.92 2.24 19.63
C LYS A 102 -10.07 0.73 19.58
N VAL A 103 -9.73 0.06 20.68
CA VAL A 103 -10.02 -1.37 20.88
C VAL A 103 -11.33 -1.48 21.64
N LEU A 104 -12.29 -2.25 21.11
CA LEU A 104 -13.62 -2.46 21.70
C LEU A 104 -13.72 -3.84 22.37
N ALA A 105 -13.03 -4.84 21.81
CA ALA A 105 -12.93 -6.17 22.34
C ALA A 105 -12.04 -6.23 23.59
N ALA A 106 -12.38 -7.10 24.54
CA ALA A 106 -11.56 -7.41 25.70
C ALA A 106 -11.07 -8.87 25.66
N GLU A 107 -9.91 -9.15 26.25
CA GLU A 107 -9.43 -10.51 26.42
C GLU A 107 -10.41 -11.35 27.25
N GLY A 108 -10.74 -12.54 26.77
CA GLY A 108 -11.75 -13.43 27.34
C GLY A 108 -13.19 -13.12 26.93
N GLN A 109 -13.44 -12.08 26.13
CA GLN A 109 -14.80 -11.75 25.66
C GLN A 109 -15.25 -12.72 24.56
N THR A 110 -16.47 -13.23 24.66
CA THR A 110 -17.14 -13.94 23.56
C THR A 110 -17.74 -12.93 22.60
N VAL A 111 -17.45 -13.09 21.30
CA VAL A 111 -17.90 -12.22 20.22
C VAL A 111 -18.63 -13.04 19.17
N SER A 112 -19.59 -12.41 18.49
CA SER A 112 -20.33 -13.01 17.38
C SER A 112 -19.68 -12.70 16.03
N GLU A 113 -19.99 -13.48 15.00
CA GLU A 113 -19.61 -13.15 13.62
C GLU A 113 -20.13 -11.75 13.25
N GLY A 114 -19.28 -10.92 12.65
CA GLY A 114 -19.60 -9.55 12.24
C GLY A 114 -19.56 -8.53 13.37
N GLU A 115 -19.31 -8.93 14.62
CA GLU A 115 -19.16 -8.02 15.76
C GLU A 115 -17.91 -7.16 15.61
N VAL A 116 -18.00 -5.89 15.99
CA VAL A 116 -16.89 -4.93 15.85
C VAL A 116 -15.90 -5.15 17.00
N LEU A 117 -14.66 -5.48 16.66
CA LEU A 117 -13.61 -5.81 17.61
C LEU A 117 -12.75 -4.59 17.94
N LEU A 118 -12.42 -3.80 16.92
CA LEU A 118 -11.63 -2.58 17.07
C LEU A 118 -11.86 -1.66 15.87
N ILE A 119 -11.42 -0.41 16.00
CA ILE A 119 -11.51 0.62 14.98
C ILE A 119 -10.09 1.01 14.58
N LEU A 120 -9.82 1.00 13.29
CA LEU A 120 -8.56 1.40 12.67
C LEU A 120 -8.77 2.71 11.91
N GLU A 121 -7.89 3.68 12.09
CA GLU A 121 -7.85 4.92 11.32
C GLU A 121 -6.80 4.78 10.22
N ALA A 122 -7.22 4.99 8.98
CA ALA A 122 -6.33 5.11 7.84
C ALA A 122 -6.86 6.19 6.89
N MET A 123 -5.96 7.02 6.35
CA MET A 123 -6.32 8.04 5.35
C MET A 123 -7.48 8.96 5.76
N LYS A 124 -7.54 9.38 7.04
CA LYS A 124 -8.63 10.19 7.63
C LYS A 124 -10.00 9.52 7.62
N MET A 125 -10.05 8.20 7.48
CA MET A 125 -11.28 7.42 7.60
C MET A 125 -11.11 6.31 8.63
N GLU A 126 -12.16 6.13 9.41
CA GLU A 126 -12.27 5.09 10.42
C GLU A 126 -12.84 3.82 9.76
N THR A 127 -12.17 2.69 9.94
CA THR A 127 -12.57 1.38 9.44
C THR A 127 -12.77 0.44 10.62
N GLU A 128 -13.95 -0.14 10.70
CA GLU A 128 -14.30 -1.13 11.72
C GLU A 128 -13.74 -2.50 11.35
N ILE A 129 -12.94 -3.08 12.24
CA ILE A 129 -12.48 -4.46 12.09
C ILE A 129 -13.48 -5.37 12.79
N ARG A 130 -14.08 -6.26 12.00
CA ARG A 130 -15.15 -7.17 12.45
C ARG A 130 -14.64 -8.60 12.59
N ALA A 131 -15.25 -9.35 13.50
CA ALA A 131 -14.96 -10.77 13.67
C ALA A 131 -15.40 -11.56 12.42
N ALA A 132 -14.47 -12.31 11.83
CA ALA A 132 -14.79 -13.18 10.69
C ALA A 132 -15.66 -14.37 11.06
N GLN A 133 -15.64 -14.78 12.33
CA GLN A 133 -16.43 -15.89 12.89
C GLN A 133 -16.71 -15.59 14.37
N ALA A 134 -17.74 -16.23 14.93
CA ALA A 134 -17.98 -16.20 16.36
C ALA A 134 -16.87 -16.95 17.12
N GLY A 135 -16.48 -16.44 18.29
CA GLY A 135 -15.41 -17.04 19.09
C GLY A 135 -15.12 -16.27 20.37
N THR A 136 -14.09 -16.68 21.10
CA THR A 136 -13.63 -15.97 22.30
C THR A 136 -12.29 -15.30 22.05
N VAL A 137 -12.16 -14.02 22.39
CA VAL A 137 -10.92 -13.25 22.25
C VAL A 137 -9.88 -13.83 23.20
N ARG A 138 -8.84 -14.47 22.64
CA ARG A 138 -7.82 -15.17 23.42
C ARG A 138 -6.66 -14.26 23.83
N GLY A 139 -6.39 -13.23 23.03
CA GLY A 139 -5.36 -12.25 23.30
C GLY A 139 -5.41 -11.11 22.29
N ILE A 140 -5.05 -9.91 22.74
CA ILE A 140 -5.02 -8.70 21.92
C ILE A 140 -3.57 -8.24 21.80
N ALA A 141 -3.05 -8.17 20.58
CA ALA A 141 -1.64 -7.84 20.31
C ALA A 141 -1.39 -6.34 20.13
N VAL A 142 -2.46 -5.52 20.12
CA VAL A 142 -2.40 -4.09 19.82
C VAL A 142 -3.12 -3.25 20.87
N LYS A 143 -2.73 -1.99 20.99
CA LYS A 143 -3.41 -0.97 21.83
C LYS A 143 -3.77 0.26 20.98
N ALA A 144 -4.68 1.09 21.51
CA ALA A 144 -5.00 2.36 20.88
C ALA A 144 -3.73 3.23 20.71
N GLY A 145 -3.57 3.80 19.52
CA GLY A 145 -2.41 4.58 19.09
C GLY A 145 -1.30 3.78 18.40
N ASP A 146 -1.36 2.44 18.38
CA ASP A 146 -0.35 1.64 17.68
C ASP A 146 -0.52 1.71 16.16
N ALA A 147 0.60 1.85 15.45
CA ALA A 147 0.66 1.74 14.01
C ALA A 147 0.71 0.26 13.60
N VAL A 148 -0.07 -0.11 12.59
CA VAL A 148 -0.17 -1.48 12.06
C VAL A 148 -0.03 -1.48 10.55
N ALA A 149 0.63 -2.49 10.00
CA ALA A 149 0.74 -2.75 8.58
C ALA A 149 -0.27 -3.80 8.11
N VAL A 150 -0.47 -3.91 6.79
CA VAL A 150 -1.32 -4.95 6.20
C VAL A 150 -0.78 -6.32 6.59
N GLY A 151 -1.65 -7.18 7.11
CA GLY A 151 -1.30 -8.53 7.54
C GLY A 151 -0.81 -8.66 8.99
N ASP A 152 -0.60 -7.55 9.70
CA ASP A 152 -0.24 -7.60 11.12
C ASP A 152 -1.37 -8.25 11.94
N THR A 153 -1.02 -9.10 12.89
CA THR A 153 -2.00 -9.74 13.77
C THR A 153 -2.46 -8.76 14.82
N LEU A 154 -3.77 -8.49 14.87
CA LEU A 154 -4.37 -7.56 15.81
C LEU A 154 -4.80 -8.28 17.09
N LEU A 155 -5.45 -9.43 16.95
CA LEU A 155 -5.92 -10.27 18.04
C LEU A 155 -6.12 -11.71 17.59
N GLN A 156 -6.40 -12.60 18.53
CA GLN A 156 -6.69 -14.01 18.27
C GLN A 156 -8.08 -14.38 18.77
N LEU A 157 -8.86 -15.08 17.95
CA LEU A 157 -10.18 -15.63 18.30
C LEU A 157 -10.09 -17.16 18.44
N ALA A 158 -10.52 -17.73 19.55
CA ALA A 158 -10.61 -19.17 19.78
C ALA A 158 -12.02 -19.70 19.52
#